data_AF-A0A929G6Y4-F1
#
_entry.id   AF-A0A929G6Y4-F1
#
_cell.length_a   1.000
_cell.length_b   1.000
_cell.length_c   1.000
_cell.angle_alpha   90.00
_cell.angle_beta   90.00
_cell.angle_gamma   90.00
#
_symmetry.space_group_name_H-M   'P 1'
#
loop_
_entity.id
_entity.type
_entity.pdbx_description
1 polymer ?
#
loop_
_entity_poly.entity_id
_entity_poly.type
_entity_poly.pdbx_seq_one_letter_code
_entity_poly.pdbx_strand_id
1 'polypeptide(L)'
;MIHLFLFDVDGVLTDAQGYLKALQDTVAHFSHRMGVGDLPPTEEEARAFEAYGLTSEWDSGPACVATLLLERLRREPSLPLPPHWPDALSLLAAHPYPLPHPDYTALARRVGERLGGRASSAEAAYATLWDEVEATPSLEAHRPALAALLDTLLGHTSDFFRAPMTRHFQHLVIGSQGVTETYGIKPDFDSHAYLHHYDQPLLTPTTRARLHEATTGEQARIAIYTARPSLPPAEADEPALGYSPEAEMARSLVGLEAWPLISLGRIRWLARQAGQEVERLIKPCPVQALAAAGAAWSGQETAALEAALALHRDGELRPPLTDLKPVTLHVFEDTTGGLEAAERGVEELRAAGVTVEWQPYGITPADGPKAAAMAARGVPTYPSVNEAVLTALEAARSMLICGAKQ
;
A
#
# COMPACT_ATOMS: atom_id res chain seq x y z
N MET A 1 16.27 19.64 -21.33
CA MET A 1 15.54 18.40 -21.00
C MET A 1 14.78 18.67 -19.70
N ILE A 2 13.52 18.27 -19.57
CA ILE A 2 12.73 18.49 -18.35
C ILE A 2 12.86 17.25 -17.46
N HIS A 3 12.99 17.45 -16.15
CA HIS A 3 13.10 16.34 -15.19
C HIS A 3 11.75 16.09 -14.51
N LEU A 4 11.29 14.85 -14.51
CA LEU A 4 10.09 14.42 -13.80
C LEU A 4 10.51 13.57 -12.60
N PHE A 5 10.12 13.97 -11.40
CA PHE A 5 10.46 13.28 -10.16
C PHE A 5 9.21 12.62 -9.61
N LEU A 6 9.22 11.29 -9.53
CA LEU A 6 8.13 10.50 -8.98
C LEU A 6 8.57 9.88 -7.66
N PHE A 7 7.82 10.16 -6.59
CA PHE A 7 8.12 9.66 -5.26
C PHE A 7 7.10 8.63 -4.82
N ASP A 8 7.57 7.45 -4.40
CA ASP A 8 6.79 6.60 -3.52
C ASP A 8 6.66 7.24 -2.12
N VAL A 9 5.78 6.70 -1.29
CA VAL A 9 5.50 7.24 0.04
C VAL A 9 6.15 6.38 1.12
N ASP A 10 5.82 5.10 1.18
CA ASP A 10 6.22 4.23 2.29
C ASP A 10 7.69 3.82 2.12
N GLY A 11 8.50 4.05 3.16
CA GLY A 11 9.95 3.82 3.09
C GLY A 11 10.74 4.87 2.28
N VAL A 12 10.05 5.81 1.62
CA VAL A 12 10.66 6.88 0.82
C VAL A 12 10.41 8.26 1.43
N LEU A 13 9.16 8.71 1.43
CA LEU A 13 8.77 10.01 1.99
C LEU A 13 8.40 9.90 3.46
N THR A 14 7.85 8.77 3.89
CA THR A 14 7.39 8.52 5.25
C THR A 14 7.87 7.17 5.78
N ASP A 15 8.22 7.14 7.06
CA ASP A 15 8.32 5.90 7.83
C ASP A 15 6.92 5.54 8.36
N ALA A 16 6.35 4.44 7.86
CA ALA A 16 4.94 4.07 7.97
C ALA A 16 4.57 3.41 9.31
N GLN A 17 5.04 3.98 10.42
CA GLN A 17 4.86 3.45 11.78
C GLN A 17 3.39 3.38 12.20
N GLY A 18 2.53 4.24 11.65
CA GLY A 18 1.11 4.28 11.95
C GLY A 18 0.38 3.00 11.54
N TYR A 19 0.68 2.43 10.38
CA TYR A 19 0.08 1.16 9.96
C TYR A 19 0.57 -0.02 10.78
N LEU A 20 1.88 -0.12 11.02
CA LEU A 20 2.43 -1.18 11.86
C LEU A 20 1.78 -1.18 13.25
N LYS A 21 1.67 0.01 13.86
CA LYS A 21 1.03 0.15 15.18
C LYS A 21 -0.46 -0.16 15.13
N ALA A 22 -1.18 0.27 14.09
CA ALA A 22 -2.60 -0.04 13.92
C ALA A 22 -2.85 -1.54 13.69
N LEU A 23 -1.99 -2.22 12.92
CA LEU A 23 -2.04 -3.67 12.72
C LEU A 23 -1.87 -4.40 14.05
N GLN A 24 -0.83 -4.05 14.80
CA GLN A 24 -0.54 -4.62 16.11
C GLN A 24 -1.72 -4.43 17.07
N ASP A 25 -2.20 -3.20 17.22
CA ASP A 25 -3.30 -2.91 18.14
C ASP A 25 -4.62 -3.55 17.70
N THR A 26 -4.85 -3.70 16.39
CA THR A 26 -6.01 -4.43 15.86
C THR A 26 -5.94 -5.92 16.21
N VAL A 27 -4.81 -6.58 15.95
CA VAL A 27 -4.65 -8.01 16.28
C VAL A 27 -4.72 -8.21 17.80
N ALA A 28 -4.08 -7.34 18.58
CA ALA A 28 -4.16 -7.33 20.04
C ALA A 28 -5.60 -7.17 20.54
N HIS A 29 -6.38 -6.27 19.94
CA HIS A 29 -7.79 -6.09 20.29
C HIS A 29 -8.57 -7.40 20.13
N PHE A 30 -8.47 -8.04 18.97
CA PHE A 30 -9.22 -9.27 18.71
C PHE A 30 -8.66 -10.48 19.45
N SER A 31 -7.35 -10.56 19.69
CA SER A 31 -6.75 -11.62 20.53
C SER A 31 -7.25 -11.53 21.98
N HIS A 32 -7.33 -10.31 22.54
CA HIS A 32 -7.93 -10.08 23.85
C HIS A 32 -9.42 -10.43 23.87
N ARG A 33 -10.18 -10.03 22.83
CA ARG A 33 -11.60 -10.34 22.71
C ARG A 33 -11.89 -11.84 22.56
N MET A 34 -10.97 -12.61 22.01
CA MET A 34 -11.04 -14.08 21.97
C MET A 34 -10.56 -14.76 23.26
N GLY A 35 -10.05 -13.99 24.23
CA GLY A 35 -9.53 -14.52 25.48
C GLY A 35 -8.21 -15.30 25.34
N VAL A 36 -7.43 -15.06 24.27
CA VAL A 36 -6.18 -15.79 23.99
C VAL A 36 -4.90 -15.07 24.45
N GLY A 37 -5.03 -13.85 24.96
CA GLY A 37 -3.91 -13.01 25.39
C GLY A 37 -3.61 -11.89 24.40
N ASP A 38 -2.45 -11.25 24.59
CA ASP A 38 -1.96 -10.16 23.73
C ASP A 38 -0.94 -10.72 22.73
N LEU A 39 -1.39 -10.99 21.50
CA LEU A 39 -0.59 -11.74 20.50
C LEU A 39 -0.49 -11.01 19.14
N PRO A 40 -0.12 -9.71 19.12
CA PRO A 40 0.08 -8.98 17.88
C PRO A 40 1.35 -9.44 17.14
N PRO A 41 1.42 -9.33 15.81
CA PRO A 41 2.66 -9.60 15.09
C PRO A 41 3.77 -8.62 15.48
N THR A 42 4.99 -9.11 15.57
CA THR A 42 6.19 -8.29 15.71
C THR A 42 6.49 -7.53 14.41
N GLU A 43 7.36 -6.51 14.47
CA GLU A 43 7.81 -5.80 13.27
C GLU A 43 8.52 -6.74 12.28
N GLU A 44 9.32 -7.68 12.77
CA GLU A 44 9.99 -8.68 11.92
C GLU A 44 8.97 -9.56 11.18
N GLU A 45 7.89 -9.97 11.85
CA GLU A 45 6.80 -10.74 11.24
C GLU A 45 5.98 -9.89 10.25
N ALA A 46 5.75 -8.61 10.54
CA ALA A 46 5.10 -7.69 9.61
C ALA A 46 5.92 -7.53 8.32
N ARG A 47 7.25 -7.36 8.44
CA ARG A 47 8.16 -7.34 7.29
C ARG A 47 8.18 -8.68 6.55
N ALA A 48 8.00 -9.80 7.24
CA ALA A 48 7.85 -11.10 6.59
C ALA A 48 6.56 -11.18 5.77
N PHE A 49 5.44 -10.61 6.25
CA PHE A 49 4.21 -10.52 5.46
C PHE A 49 4.45 -9.80 4.13
N GLU A 50 5.07 -8.62 4.16
CA GLU A 50 5.42 -7.87 2.95
C GLU A 50 6.30 -8.70 1.99
N ALA A 51 7.35 -9.34 2.51
CA ALA A 51 8.29 -10.13 1.72
C ALA A 51 7.63 -11.33 1.02
N TYR A 52 6.56 -11.88 1.59
CA TYR A 52 5.79 -12.98 1.00
C TYR A 52 4.50 -12.52 0.27
N GLY A 53 4.32 -11.22 0.05
CA GLY A 53 3.22 -10.69 -0.76
C GLY A 53 1.90 -10.46 -0.01
N LEU A 54 1.91 -10.56 1.33
CA LEU A 54 0.79 -10.18 2.18
C LEU A 54 0.98 -8.72 2.63
N THR A 55 0.91 -7.80 1.67
CA THR A 55 1.35 -6.41 1.82
C THR A 55 0.28 -5.45 2.37
N SER A 56 -0.96 -5.90 2.56
CA SER A 56 -2.03 -5.09 3.13
C SER A 56 -2.35 -5.55 4.55
N GLU A 57 -2.40 -4.61 5.50
CA GLU A 57 -2.82 -4.84 6.87
C GLU A 57 -4.28 -5.29 6.97
N TRP A 58 -5.10 -4.95 5.97
CA TRP A 58 -6.48 -5.42 5.88
C TRP A 58 -6.55 -6.92 5.60
N ASP A 59 -5.49 -7.53 5.09
CA ASP A 59 -5.40 -8.98 4.85
C ASP A 59 -4.57 -9.67 5.93
N SER A 60 -3.43 -9.07 6.34
CA SER A 60 -2.54 -9.66 7.35
C SER A 60 -3.18 -9.69 8.73
N GLY A 61 -3.90 -8.65 9.14
CA GLY A 61 -4.61 -8.59 10.41
C GLY A 61 -5.63 -9.72 10.58
N PRO A 62 -6.59 -9.88 9.64
CA PRO A 62 -7.51 -11.02 9.67
C PRO A 62 -6.83 -12.39 9.56
N ALA A 63 -5.75 -12.53 8.80
CA ALA A 63 -5.00 -13.79 8.73
C ALA A 63 -4.39 -14.16 10.08
N CYS A 64 -3.85 -13.18 10.84
CA CYS A 64 -3.37 -13.38 12.21
C CYS A 64 -4.50 -13.82 13.14
N VAL A 65 -5.63 -13.09 13.13
CA VAL A 65 -6.80 -13.38 13.98
C VAL A 65 -7.40 -14.75 13.66
N ALA A 66 -7.50 -15.11 12.39
CA ALA A 66 -7.95 -16.42 11.95
C ALA A 66 -7.02 -17.53 12.43
N THR A 67 -5.70 -17.33 12.33
CA THR A 67 -4.70 -18.28 12.84
C THR A 67 -4.87 -18.53 14.34
N LEU A 68 -5.07 -17.47 15.12
CA LEU A 68 -5.36 -17.57 16.56
C LEU A 68 -6.66 -18.33 16.84
N LEU A 69 -7.71 -18.10 16.06
CA LEU A 69 -8.98 -18.83 16.16
C LEU A 69 -8.80 -20.33 15.91
N LEU A 70 -8.07 -20.71 14.85
CA LEU A 70 -7.79 -22.11 14.54
C LEU A 70 -6.98 -22.77 15.68
N GLU A 71 -5.94 -22.09 16.16
CA GLU A 71 -5.11 -22.56 17.26
C GLU A 71 -5.90 -22.73 18.57
N ARG A 72 -6.84 -21.82 18.85
CA ARG A 72 -7.75 -21.92 19.99
C ARG A 72 -8.59 -23.19 19.92
N LEU A 73 -9.24 -23.43 18.79
CA LEU A 73 -10.18 -24.54 18.60
C LEU A 73 -9.48 -25.90 18.57
N ARG A 74 -8.22 -25.97 18.11
CA ARG A 74 -7.41 -27.19 18.22
C ARG A 74 -7.25 -27.68 19.64
N ARG A 75 -7.17 -26.75 20.60
CA ARG A 75 -6.98 -27.04 22.02
C ARG A 75 -8.30 -27.28 22.75
N GLU A 76 -9.42 -26.81 22.18
CA GLU A 76 -10.77 -27.01 22.71
C GLU A 76 -11.75 -27.49 21.63
N PRO A 77 -11.57 -28.70 21.09
CA PRO A 77 -12.38 -29.19 19.96
C PRO A 77 -13.85 -29.47 20.30
N SER A 78 -14.22 -29.41 21.59
CA SER A 78 -15.60 -29.57 22.06
C SER A 78 -16.33 -28.24 22.26
N LEU A 79 -15.65 -27.09 22.09
CA LEU A 79 -16.27 -25.78 22.31
C LEU A 79 -17.30 -25.49 21.21
N PRO A 80 -18.59 -25.26 21.51
CA PRO A 80 -19.63 -25.14 20.49
C PRO A 80 -19.58 -23.78 19.77
N LEU A 81 -18.65 -23.63 18.83
CA LEU A 81 -18.39 -22.38 18.13
C LEU A 81 -19.59 -21.96 17.24
N PRO A 82 -20.22 -20.80 17.49
CA PRO A 82 -21.26 -20.28 16.62
C PRO A 82 -20.66 -19.71 15.32
N PRO A 83 -21.42 -19.72 14.21
CA PRO A 83 -20.95 -19.26 12.90
C PRO A 83 -20.92 -17.73 12.74
N HIS A 84 -21.49 -16.97 13.68
CA HIS A 84 -21.60 -15.52 13.61
C HIS A 84 -20.53 -14.86 14.51
N TRP A 85 -19.76 -13.93 13.94
CA TRP A 85 -18.53 -13.42 14.57
C TRP A 85 -18.71 -12.80 15.96
N PRO A 86 -19.69 -11.89 16.20
CA PRO A 86 -19.97 -11.37 17.54
C PRO A 86 -20.30 -12.44 18.59
N ASP A 87 -21.03 -13.48 18.19
CA ASP A 87 -21.41 -14.58 19.08
C ASP A 87 -20.20 -15.48 19.37
N ALA A 88 -19.36 -15.71 18.37
CA ALA A 88 -18.11 -16.46 18.51
C ALA A 88 -17.16 -15.75 19.48
N LEU A 89 -16.95 -14.44 19.30
CA LEU A 89 -16.16 -13.63 20.22
C LEU A 89 -16.72 -13.68 21.65
N SER A 90 -18.04 -13.59 21.82
CA SER A 90 -18.67 -13.63 23.14
C SER A 90 -18.49 -14.98 23.83
N LEU A 91 -18.62 -16.08 23.08
CA LEU A 91 -18.37 -17.43 23.59
C LEU A 91 -16.90 -17.62 24.00
N LEU A 92 -15.97 -17.21 23.13
CA LEU A 92 -14.53 -17.33 23.36
C LEU A 92 -14.10 -16.49 24.56
N ALA A 93 -14.59 -15.24 24.70
CA ALA A 93 -14.32 -14.38 25.84
C ALA A 93 -14.81 -14.97 27.18
N ALA A 94 -15.94 -15.69 27.16
CA ALA A 94 -16.48 -16.34 28.36
C ALA A 94 -15.66 -17.56 28.81
N HIS A 95 -14.77 -18.06 27.94
CA HIS A 95 -13.87 -19.17 28.22
C HIS A 95 -12.43 -18.76 27.85
N PRO A 96 -11.76 -17.90 28.64
CA PRO A 96 -10.39 -17.47 28.31
C PRO A 96 -9.41 -18.64 28.34
N TYR A 97 -8.46 -18.65 27.40
CA TYR A 97 -7.39 -19.62 27.33
C TYR A 97 -6.19 -19.00 26.61
N PRO A 98 -5.15 -18.63 27.37
CA PRO A 98 -3.95 -18.06 26.80
C PRO A 98 -3.29 -19.02 25.79
N LEU A 99 -2.89 -18.48 24.63
CA LEU A 99 -2.13 -19.21 23.62
C LEU A 99 -0.66 -18.77 23.63
N PRO A 100 0.26 -19.63 23.17
CA PRO A 100 1.59 -19.14 22.79
C PRO A 100 1.48 -18.22 21.57
N HIS A 101 2.48 -17.35 21.39
CA HIS A 101 2.64 -16.54 20.18
C HIS A 101 2.72 -17.44 18.93
N PRO A 102 1.83 -17.27 17.93
CA PRO A 102 1.89 -18.04 16.69
C PRO A 102 3.14 -17.71 15.88
N ASP A 103 3.61 -18.65 15.05
CA ASP A 103 4.65 -18.37 14.07
C ASP A 103 4.02 -17.67 12.84
N TYR A 104 3.90 -16.35 12.91
CA TYR A 104 3.33 -15.56 11.83
C TYR A 104 4.24 -15.50 10.59
N THR A 105 5.55 -15.69 10.75
CA THR A 105 6.46 -15.80 9.61
C THR A 105 6.17 -17.07 8.80
N ALA A 106 5.90 -18.19 9.48
CA ALA A 106 5.48 -19.42 8.80
C ALA A 106 4.11 -19.28 8.14
N LEU A 107 3.19 -18.50 8.71
CA LEU A 107 1.92 -18.15 8.05
C LEU A 107 2.20 -17.37 6.75
N ALA A 108 2.97 -16.28 6.84
CA ALA A 108 3.35 -15.43 5.70
C ALA A 108 3.87 -16.26 4.53
N ARG A 109 4.82 -17.16 4.81
CA ARG A 109 5.42 -18.04 3.81
C ARG A 109 4.39 -18.94 3.12
N ARG A 110 3.49 -19.59 3.89
CA ARG A 110 2.45 -20.47 3.31
C ARG A 110 1.47 -19.69 2.42
N VAL A 111 1.10 -18.49 2.84
CA VAL A 111 0.23 -17.60 2.04
C VAL A 111 0.94 -17.19 0.74
N GLY A 112 2.20 -16.78 0.82
CA GLY A 112 3.00 -16.40 -0.35
C GLY A 112 3.20 -17.54 -1.35
N GLU A 113 3.43 -18.77 -0.87
CA GLU A 113 3.50 -19.97 -1.70
C GLU A 113 2.20 -20.21 -2.50
N ARG A 114 1.04 -19.89 -1.90
CA ARG A 114 -0.27 -20.05 -2.55
C ARG A 114 -0.64 -18.89 -3.48
N LEU A 115 -0.18 -17.67 -3.19
CA LEU A 115 -0.49 -16.47 -3.96
C LEU A 115 -0.13 -16.66 -5.44
N GLY A 116 1.08 -17.14 -5.72
CA GLY A 116 1.53 -17.56 -7.06
C GLY A 116 1.30 -16.54 -8.19
N GLY A 117 1.09 -15.26 -7.85
CA GLY A 117 0.71 -14.17 -8.76
C GLY A 117 -0.70 -14.23 -9.37
N ARG A 118 -1.63 -15.05 -8.83
CA ARG A 118 -2.96 -15.28 -9.44
C ARG A 118 -4.16 -15.00 -8.54
N ALA A 119 -3.99 -15.14 -7.24
CA ALA A 119 -5.02 -14.83 -6.25
C ALA A 119 -4.72 -13.49 -5.57
N SER A 120 -5.72 -12.87 -4.94
CA SER A 120 -5.47 -11.82 -3.95
C SER A 120 -4.84 -12.41 -2.69
N SER A 121 -4.17 -11.58 -1.90
CA SER A 121 -3.59 -11.94 -0.61
C SER A 121 -4.63 -12.51 0.36
N ALA A 122 -5.82 -11.91 0.43
CA ALA A 122 -6.94 -12.38 1.25
C ALA A 122 -7.42 -13.79 0.85
N GLU A 123 -7.61 -14.03 -0.46
CA GLU A 123 -8.02 -15.35 -0.98
C GLU A 123 -6.94 -16.41 -0.74
N ALA A 124 -5.67 -16.06 -0.92
CA ALA A 124 -4.56 -16.95 -0.62
C ALA A 124 -4.51 -17.29 0.87
N ALA A 125 -4.72 -16.32 1.75
CA ALA A 125 -4.79 -16.53 3.20
C ALA A 125 -5.99 -17.40 3.60
N TYR A 126 -7.19 -17.11 3.08
CA TYR A 126 -8.39 -17.91 3.31
C TYR A 126 -8.14 -19.37 2.92
N ALA A 127 -7.65 -19.60 1.71
CA ALA A 127 -7.48 -20.93 1.18
C ALA A 127 -6.35 -21.70 1.90
N THR A 128 -5.29 -21.00 2.34
CA THR A 128 -4.23 -21.58 3.17
C THR A 128 -4.78 -22.07 4.52
N LEU A 129 -5.59 -21.24 5.18
CA LEU A 129 -6.19 -21.59 6.47
C LEU A 129 -7.28 -22.64 6.32
N TRP A 130 -8.04 -22.62 5.22
CA TRP A 130 -9.08 -23.62 4.94
C TRP A 130 -8.49 -25.01 4.72
N ASP A 131 -7.41 -25.14 3.96
CA ASP A 131 -6.67 -26.40 3.82
C ASP A 131 -6.24 -26.95 5.20
N GLU A 132 -5.85 -26.06 6.11
CA GLU A 132 -5.47 -26.39 7.48
C GLU A 132 -6.66 -26.91 8.31
N VAL A 133 -7.85 -26.31 8.14
CA VAL A 133 -9.11 -26.78 8.73
C VAL A 133 -9.50 -28.16 8.19
N GLU A 134 -9.36 -28.38 6.89
CA GLU A 134 -9.67 -29.67 6.26
C GLU A 134 -8.72 -30.77 6.71
N ALA A 135 -7.42 -30.47 6.83
CA ALA A 135 -6.39 -31.40 7.23
C ALA A 135 -6.38 -31.73 8.74
N THR A 136 -7.11 -30.98 9.58
CA THR A 136 -7.10 -31.15 11.05
C THR A 136 -8.35 -31.88 11.54
N PRO A 137 -8.27 -33.16 11.95
CA PRO A 137 -9.45 -33.93 12.40
C PRO A 137 -10.19 -33.31 13.60
N SER A 138 -9.46 -32.69 14.53
CA SER A 138 -10.07 -32.05 15.71
C SER A 138 -10.93 -30.81 15.37
N LEU A 139 -10.82 -30.27 14.15
CA LEU A 139 -11.62 -29.13 13.69
C LEU A 139 -12.85 -29.56 12.86
N GLU A 140 -13.04 -30.86 12.61
CA GLU A 140 -14.12 -31.36 11.74
C GLU A 140 -15.51 -30.88 12.17
N ALA A 141 -15.79 -30.92 13.48
CA ALA A 141 -17.07 -30.47 14.04
C ALA A 141 -17.30 -28.96 13.89
N HIS A 142 -16.23 -28.17 13.73
CA HIS A 142 -16.30 -26.71 13.59
C HIS A 142 -16.37 -26.26 12.13
N ARG A 143 -16.17 -27.14 11.13
CA ARG A 143 -16.08 -26.76 9.71
C ARG A 143 -17.19 -25.81 9.24
N PRO A 144 -18.49 -26.03 9.53
CA PRO A 144 -19.54 -25.10 9.10
C PRO A 144 -19.39 -23.71 9.72
N ALA A 145 -19.04 -23.63 11.00
CA ALA A 145 -18.80 -22.36 11.68
C ALA A 145 -17.53 -21.68 11.18
N LEU A 146 -16.44 -22.43 11.02
CA LEU A 146 -15.17 -21.93 10.50
C LEU A 146 -15.30 -21.40 9.07
N ALA A 147 -16.11 -22.01 8.21
CA ALA A 147 -16.37 -21.48 6.87
C ALA A 147 -16.99 -20.07 6.93
N ALA A 148 -18.04 -19.90 7.74
CA ALA A 148 -18.73 -18.62 7.90
C ALA A 148 -17.84 -17.55 8.57
N LEU A 149 -17.04 -17.96 9.56
CA LEU A 149 -16.14 -17.05 10.25
C LEU A 149 -14.97 -16.64 9.35
N LEU A 150 -14.33 -17.57 8.64
CA LEU A 150 -13.26 -17.24 7.70
C LEU A 150 -13.76 -16.36 6.56
N ASP A 151 -14.99 -16.56 6.07
CA ASP A 151 -15.62 -15.67 5.10
C ASP A 151 -15.83 -14.25 5.68
N THR A 152 -16.26 -14.16 6.94
CA THR A 152 -16.37 -12.87 7.66
C THR A 152 -15.02 -12.17 7.83
N LEU A 153 -13.95 -12.93 8.12
CA LEU A 153 -12.63 -12.37 8.36
C LEU A 153 -11.89 -12.00 7.06
N LEU A 154 -11.96 -12.86 6.03
CA LEU A 154 -11.09 -12.82 4.85
C LEU A 154 -11.83 -12.69 3.51
N GLY A 155 -13.16 -12.83 3.48
CA GLY A 155 -13.93 -12.77 2.23
C GLY A 155 -14.07 -11.35 1.66
N HIS A 156 -14.03 -10.32 2.50
CA HIS A 156 -14.29 -8.93 2.12
C HIS A 156 -13.39 -7.93 2.84
N THR A 157 -12.10 -8.23 2.94
CA THR A 157 -11.10 -7.47 3.72
C THR A 157 -11.04 -5.98 3.37
N SER A 158 -11.37 -5.58 2.15
CA SER A 158 -11.39 -4.16 1.75
C SER A 158 -12.69 -3.41 2.06
N ASP A 159 -13.74 -4.09 2.51
CA ASP A 159 -15.04 -3.50 2.80
C ASP A 159 -15.19 -3.13 4.27
N PHE A 160 -15.08 -1.84 4.57
CA PHE A 160 -15.22 -1.28 5.92
C PHE A 160 -16.53 -1.67 6.64
N PHE A 161 -17.63 -1.86 5.92
CA PHE A 161 -18.93 -2.16 6.53
C PHE A 161 -19.11 -3.65 6.81
N ARG A 162 -18.38 -4.51 6.11
CA ARG A 162 -18.50 -5.98 6.20
C ARG A 162 -17.36 -6.63 6.97
N ALA A 163 -16.14 -6.10 6.88
CA ALA A 163 -14.96 -6.64 7.54
C ALA A 163 -14.72 -5.98 8.92
N PRO A 164 -14.94 -6.69 10.04
CA PRO A 164 -14.83 -6.09 11.37
C PRO A 164 -13.40 -5.65 11.73
N MET A 165 -12.39 -6.31 11.17
CA MET A 165 -10.98 -5.99 11.43
C MET A 165 -10.59 -4.73 10.68
N THR A 166 -10.95 -4.62 9.40
CA THR A 166 -10.73 -3.41 8.61
C THR A 166 -11.44 -2.22 9.22
N ARG A 167 -12.67 -2.41 9.72
CA ARG A 167 -13.40 -1.38 10.47
C ARG A 167 -12.61 -0.91 11.68
N HIS A 168 -12.15 -1.82 12.54
CA HIS A 168 -11.36 -1.46 13.72
C HIS A 168 -10.03 -0.79 13.35
N PHE A 169 -9.30 -1.36 12.39
CA PHE A 169 -8.04 -0.82 11.88
C PHE A 169 -8.20 0.61 11.36
N GLN A 170 -9.23 0.86 10.56
CA GLN A 170 -9.52 2.20 10.03
C GLN A 170 -9.82 3.22 11.12
N HIS A 171 -10.49 2.84 12.21
CA HIS A 171 -10.66 3.75 13.36
C HIS A 171 -9.33 4.18 13.97
N LEU A 172 -8.32 3.29 13.99
CA LEU A 172 -6.98 3.63 14.46
C LEU A 172 -6.22 4.48 13.44
N VAL A 173 -6.21 4.07 12.18
CA VAL A 173 -5.43 4.72 11.11
C VAL A 173 -5.84 6.18 10.89
N ILE A 174 -7.13 6.44 10.65
CA ILE A 174 -7.64 7.78 10.31
C ILE A 174 -8.34 8.49 11.48
N GLY A 175 -8.47 7.82 12.63
CA GLY A 175 -9.09 8.40 13.83
C GLY A 175 -10.60 8.60 13.73
N SER A 176 -11.22 9.00 14.83
CA SER A 176 -12.67 9.18 14.92
C SER A 176 -13.23 10.23 13.96
N GLN A 177 -12.50 11.33 13.77
CA GLN A 177 -12.89 12.36 12.80
C GLN A 177 -12.82 11.81 11.37
N GLY A 178 -11.70 11.17 11.01
CA GLY A 178 -11.52 10.57 9.69
C GLY A 178 -12.58 9.52 9.38
N VAL A 179 -12.96 8.68 10.35
CA VAL A 179 -14.05 7.69 10.16
C VAL A 179 -15.39 8.38 9.86
N THR A 180 -15.71 9.45 10.58
CA THR A 180 -16.97 10.19 10.37
C THR A 180 -17.01 10.79 8.97
N GLU A 181 -15.91 11.41 8.55
CA GLU A 181 -15.78 12.08 7.25
C GLU A 181 -15.74 11.07 6.09
N THR A 182 -15.00 9.96 6.26
CA THR A 182 -14.78 8.95 5.21
C THR A 182 -15.98 8.03 5.04
N TYR A 183 -16.60 7.56 6.12
CA TYR A 183 -17.61 6.51 6.08
C TYR A 183 -19.01 6.98 6.46
N GLY A 184 -19.18 8.23 6.91
CA GLY A 184 -20.49 8.81 7.23
C GLY A 184 -21.17 8.17 8.43
N ILE A 185 -20.41 7.51 9.31
CA ILE A 185 -20.92 6.84 10.51
C ILE A 185 -20.42 7.51 11.78
N LYS A 186 -21.12 7.28 12.89
CA LYS A 186 -20.57 7.54 14.22
C LYS A 186 -19.42 6.54 14.48
N PRO A 187 -18.25 7.00 14.94
CA PRO A 187 -17.15 6.11 15.34
C PRO A 187 -17.59 5.14 16.45
N ASP A 188 -17.08 3.91 16.37
CA ASP A 188 -17.32 2.86 17.37
C ASP A 188 -16.61 3.16 18.69
N PHE A 189 -15.46 3.84 18.61
CA PHE A 189 -14.66 4.28 19.73
C PHE A 189 -13.87 5.55 19.39
N ASP A 190 -13.42 6.24 20.44
CA ASP A 190 -12.59 7.43 20.31
C ASP A 190 -11.13 7.01 20.03
N SER A 191 -10.55 7.54 18.96
CA SER A 191 -9.16 7.34 18.59
C SER A 191 -8.61 8.59 17.90
N HIS A 192 -7.35 8.90 18.19
CA HIS A 192 -6.57 9.81 17.35
C HIS A 192 -6.14 9.07 16.08
N ALA A 193 -5.80 9.82 15.03
CA ALA A 193 -5.32 9.24 13.78
C ALA A 193 -3.87 8.77 13.94
N TYR A 194 -3.64 7.47 13.85
CA TYR A 194 -2.32 6.86 14.00
C TYR A 194 -1.35 7.34 12.93
N LEU A 195 -1.81 7.55 11.69
CA LEU A 195 -0.95 8.10 10.63
C LEU A 195 -0.43 9.51 10.96
N HIS A 196 -1.19 10.33 11.71
CA HIS A 196 -0.69 11.64 12.14
C HIS A 196 0.23 11.55 13.36
N HIS A 197 0.05 10.54 14.20
CA HIS A 197 0.72 10.46 15.49
C HIS A 197 2.03 9.68 15.44
N TYR A 198 2.08 8.63 14.62
CA TYR A 198 3.19 7.69 14.59
C TYR A 198 4.07 7.81 13.33
N ASP A 199 3.50 8.10 12.15
CA ASP A 199 4.32 8.23 10.92
C ASP A 199 5.35 9.35 11.09
N GLN A 200 6.54 9.13 10.54
CA GLN A 200 7.63 10.11 10.57
C GLN A 200 7.99 10.58 9.16
N PRO A 201 8.17 11.90 8.94
CA PRO A 201 8.63 12.40 7.66
C PRO A 201 10.11 12.05 7.46
N LEU A 202 10.42 11.34 6.36
CA LEU A 202 11.80 11.04 5.96
C LEU A 202 12.40 12.16 5.11
N LEU A 203 11.56 12.96 4.46
CA LEU A 203 11.98 14.14 3.70
C LEU A 203 12.26 15.31 4.67
N THR A 204 13.50 15.80 4.69
CA THR A 204 13.87 16.93 5.55
C THR A 204 13.32 18.27 5.01
N PRO A 205 13.06 19.26 5.89
CA PRO A 205 12.66 20.60 5.46
C PRO A 205 13.63 21.25 4.47
N THR A 206 14.94 21.00 4.63
CA THR A 206 15.98 21.51 3.72
C THR A 206 15.82 20.92 2.32
N THR A 207 15.72 19.60 2.20
CA THR A 207 15.53 18.95 0.89
C THR A 207 14.21 19.36 0.24
N ARG A 208 13.13 19.46 1.03
CA ARG A 208 11.84 19.97 0.56
C ARG A 208 11.96 21.38 -0.04
N ALA A 209 12.66 22.30 0.63
CA ALA A 209 12.89 23.64 0.09
C ALA A 209 13.62 23.60 -1.26
N ARG A 210 14.59 22.69 -1.42
CA ARG A 210 15.31 22.49 -2.70
C ARG A 210 14.41 21.97 -3.82
N LEU A 211 13.46 21.09 -3.51
CA LEU A 211 12.45 20.65 -4.47
C LEU A 211 11.51 21.79 -4.88
N HIS A 212 11.10 22.66 -3.95
CA HIS A 212 10.34 23.88 -4.28
C HIS A 212 11.14 24.84 -5.16
N GLU A 213 12.43 25.06 -4.88
CA GLU A 213 13.31 25.87 -5.72
C GLU A 213 13.41 25.29 -7.15
N ALA A 214 13.60 23.97 -7.26
CA ALA A 214 13.72 23.29 -8.55
C ALA A 214 12.42 23.34 -9.37
N THR A 215 11.26 23.22 -8.72
CA THR A 215 9.96 23.33 -9.38
C THR A 215 9.63 24.76 -9.81
N THR A 216 9.90 25.74 -8.94
CA THR A 216 9.71 27.17 -9.25
C THR A 216 10.62 27.62 -10.40
N GLY A 217 11.85 27.09 -10.46
CA GLY A 217 12.79 27.34 -11.55
C GLY A 217 12.53 26.52 -12.82
N GLU A 218 11.40 25.79 -12.91
CA GLU A 218 11.04 24.88 -14.01
C GLU A 218 12.09 23.79 -14.33
N GLN A 219 13.00 23.53 -13.38
CA GLN A 219 14.04 22.50 -13.53
C GLN A 219 13.47 21.09 -13.38
N ALA A 220 12.50 20.93 -12.47
CA ALA A 220 11.85 19.66 -12.20
C ALA A 220 10.34 19.83 -12.10
N ARG A 221 9.59 18.78 -12.41
CA ARG A 221 8.17 18.64 -12.06
C ARG A 221 7.99 17.38 -11.24
N ILE A 222 7.06 17.40 -10.31
CA ILE A 222 6.96 16.38 -9.26
C ILE A 222 5.56 15.78 -9.26
N ALA A 223 5.47 14.47 -9.02
CA ALA A 223 4.25 13.81 -8.58
C ALA A 223 4.58 12.77 -7.50
N ILE A 224 3.58 12.47 -6.68
CA ILE A 224 3.64 11.41 -5.67
C ILE A 224 2.80 10.25 -6.18
N TYR A 225 3.25 9.02 -5.99
CA TYR A 225 2.48 7.83 -6.32
C TYR A 225 2.64 6.77 -5.22
N THR A 226 1.57 6.09 -4.82
CA THR A 226 1.63 5.14 -3.68
C THR A 226 0.46 4.17 -3.67
N ALA A 227 0.64 3.00 -3.06
CA ALA A 227 -0.45 2.05 -2.82
C ALA A 227 -1.35 2.44 -1.64
N ARG A 228 -1.00 3.45 -0.83
CA ARG A 228 -1.89 3.95 0.24
C ARG A 228 -3.28 4.30 -0.32
N PRO A 229 -4.38 4.06 0.41
CA PRO A 229 -5.69 4.63 0.12
C PRO A 229 -5.64 6.15 -0.07
N SER A 230 -6.54 6.69 -0.89
CA SER A 230 -6.69 8.13 -1.07
C SER A 230 -8.09 8.49 -1.54
N LEU A 231 -8.35 9.79 -1.68
CA LEU A 231 -9.53 10.33 -2.36
C LEU A 231 -9.57 9.95 -3.86
N PRO A 232 -10.69 10.18 -4.57
CA PRO A 232 -10.67 10.21 -6.04
C PRO A 232 -9.77 11.34 -6.58
N PRO A 233 -9.48 11.37 -7.90
CA PRO A 233 -8.67 12.42 -8.51
C PRO A 233 -9.21 13.81 -8.20
N ALA A 234 -8.31 14.79 -8.05
CA ALA A 234 -8.68 16.14 -7.62
C ALA A 234 -9.70 16.84 -8.55
N GLU A 235 -9.72 16.50 -9.84
CA GLU A 235 -10.65 17.09 -10.81
C GLU A 235 -11.95 16.28 -11.00
N ALA A 236 -12.06 15.10 -10.38
CA ALA A 236 -13.22 14.25 -10.52
C ALA A 236 -14.38 14.76 -9.65
N ASP A 237 -15.59 14.84 -10.22
CA ASP A 237 -16.83 15.09 -9.49
C ASP A 237 -17.36 13.77 -8.89
N GLU A 238 -16.57 13.14 -8.02
CA GLU A 238 -16.91 11.89 -7.32
C GLU A 238 -16.99 12.17 -5.81
N PRO A 239 -18.05 11.68 -5.11
CA PRO A 239 -18.12 11.80 -3.67
C PRO A 239 -16.92 11.13 -2.98
N ALA A 240 -16.36 11.81 -1.98
CA ALA A 240 -15.26 11.27 -1.14
C ALA A 240 -15.69 10.10 -0.23
N LEU A 241 -16.99 9.83 -0.11
CA LEU A 241 -17.51 8.81 0.79
C LEU A 241 -16.98 7.42 0.37
N GLY A 242 -16.33 6.72 1.31
CA GLY A 242 -15.70 5.42 1.10
C GLY A 242 -14.25 5.49 0.61
N TYR A 243 -13.69 6.69 0.39
CA TYR A 243 -12.30 6.90 0.02
C TYR A 243 -11.49 7.42 1.21
N SER A 244 -10.71 6.55 1.84
CA SER A 244 -9.87 6.92 2.99
C SER A 244 -8.69 7.80 2.56
N PRO A 245 -8.47 9.00 3.13
CA PRO A 245 -7.52 10.00 2.65
C PRO A 245 -6.06 9.77 3.13
N GLU A 246 -5.62 8.52 3.19
CA GLU A 246 -4.37 8.12 3.86
C GLU A 246 -3.12 8.65 3.15
N ALA A 247 -3.12 8.69 1.83
CA ALA A 247 -2.03 9.28 1.05
C ALA A 247 -2.04 10.81 1.11
N GLU A 248 -3.20 11.46 1.24
CA GLU A 248 -3.28 12.89 1.50
C GLU A 248 -2.68 13.25 2.87
N MET A 249 -2.94 12.44 3.90
CA MET A 249 -2.34 12.59 5.22
C MET A 249 -0.82 12.48 5.15
N ALA A 250 -0.29 11.47 4.45
CA ALA A 250 1.15 11.31 4.22
C ALA A 250 1.74 12.51 3.45
N ARG A 251 1.08 12.94 2.36
CA ARG A 251 1.49 14.09 1.56
C ARG A 251 1.53 15.38 2.39
N SER A 252 0.60 15.56 3.32
CA SER A 252 0.59 16.71 4.21
C SER A 252 1.67 16.63 5.28
N LEU A 253 1.92 15.44 5.85
CA LEU A 253 3.01 15.21 6.80
C LEU A 253 4.37 15.65 6.23
N VAL A 254 4.62 15.37 4.95
CA VAL A 254 5.86 15.79 4.28
C VAL A 254 5.81 17.18 3.66
N GLY A 255 4.67 17.87 3.67
CA GLY A 255 4.50 19.23 3.18
C GLY A 255 4.56 19.36 1.65
N LEU A 256 3.97 18.39 0.94
CA LEU A 256 4.01 18.30 -0.53
C LEU A 256 2.62 18.46 -1.17
N GLU A 257 1.69 19.18 -0.52
CA GLU A 257 0.29 19.31 -0.92
C GLU A 257 0.09 20.03 -2.27
N ALA A 258 1.11 20.76 -2.74
CA ALA A 258 1.07 21.47 -4.01
C ALA A 258 1.27 20.55 -5.24
N TRP A 259 1.68 19.29 -5.04
CA TRP A 259 2.02 18.39 -6.14
C TRP A 259 0.97 17.28 -6.33
N PRO A 260 0.74 16.84 -7.59
CA PRO A 260 -0.24 15.79 -7.90
C PRO A 260 0.03 14.48 -7.17
N LEU A 261 -1.05 13.75 -6.88
CA LEU A 261 -1.04 12.48 -6.16
C LEU A 261 -1.75 11.40 -6.98
N ILE A 262 -1.03 10.33 -7.32
CA ILE A 262 -1.57 9.15 -7.99
C ILE A 262 -1.51 7.95 -7.05
N SER A 263 -2.61 7.71 -6.34
CA SER A 263 -2.68 6.73 -5.25
C SER A 263 -3.87 5.78 -5.42
N LEU A 264 -4.08 4.82 -4.53
CA LEU A 264 -5.09 3.75 -4.68
C LEU A 264 -6.51 4.29 -4.90
N GLY A 265 -6.91 5.40 -4.28
CA GLY A 265 -8.21 6.05 -4.56
C GLY A 265 -8.37 6.50 -6.01
N ARG A 266 -7.32 7.09 -6.58
CA ARG A 266 -7.26 7.47 -8.00
C ARG A 266 -7.35 6.25 -8.92
N ILE A 267 -6.63 5.18 -8.58
CA ILE A 267 -6.66 3.94 -9.36
C ILE A 267 -8.02 3.24 -9.24
N ARG A 268 -8.65 3.23 -8.06
CA ARG A 268 -10.02 2.71 -7.87
C ARG A 268 -11.05 3.48 -8.69
N TRP A 269 -10.95 4.81 -8.71
CA TRP A 269 -11.78 5.64 -9.57
C TRP A 269 -11.59 5.25 -11.04
N LEU A 270 -10.34 5.15 -11.52
CA LEU A 270 -10.03 4.77 -12.90
C LEU A 270 -10.55 3.37 -13.25
N ALA A 271 -10.34 2.39 -12.36
CA ALA A 271 -10.79 1.02 -12.51
C ALA A 271 -12.31 0.95 -12.69
N ARG A 272 -13.06 1.71 -11.87
CA ARG A 272 -14.51 1.85 -12.01
C ARG A 272 -14.92 2.45 -13.35
N GLN A 273 -14.28 3.54 -13.79
CA GLN A 273 -14.59 4.16 -15.09
C GLN A 273 -14.35 3.18 -16.26
N ALA A 274 -13.36 2.30 -16.12
CA ALA A 274 -12.99 1.33 -17.14
C ALA A 274 -13.68 -0.04 -17.00
N GLY A 275 -14.49 -0.27 -15.95
CA GLY A 275 -15.07 -1.58 -15.65
C GLY A 275 -14.03 -2.67 -15.37
N GLN A 276 -12.95 -2.32 -14.68
CA GLN A 276 -11.85 -3.22 -14.32
C GLN A 276 -11.71 -3.39 -12.81
N GLU A 277 -11.07 -4.48 -12.41
CA GLU A 277 -10.65 -4.72 -11.03
C GLU A 277 -9.41 -3.88 -10.70
N VAL A 278 -9.39 -3.25 -9.53
CA VAL A 278 -8.31 -2.34 -9.11
C VAL A 278 -6.97 -3.07 -9.00
N GLU A 279 -6.99 -4.33 -8.59
CA GLU A 279 -5.82 -5.20 -8.40
C GLU A 279 -5.03 -5.40 -9.70
N ARG A 280 -5.68 -5.21 -10.86
CA ARG A 280 -5.03 -5.30 -12.18
C ARG A 280 -4.29 -4.02 -12.58
N LEU A 281 -4.56 -2.92 -11.90
CA LEU A 281 -4.06 -1.58 -12.22
C LEU A 281 -3.04 -1.03 -11.21
N ILE A 282 -2.84 -1.73 -10.09
CA ILE A 282 -1.80 -1.42 -9.10
C ILE A 282 -0.49 -2.15 -9.39
N LYS A 283 0.60 -1.75 -8.72
CA LYS A 283 1.93 -2.39 -8.84
C LYS A 283 1.79 -3.93 -8.78
N PRO A 284 2.42 -4.69 -9.69
CA PRO A 284 3.47 -4.29 -10.64
C PRO A 284 2.97 -3.77 -12.01
N CYS A 285 1.68 -3.43 -12.15
CA CYS A 285 1.16 -2.76 -13.35
C CYS A 285 1.79 -1.35 -13.50
N PRO A 286 2.21 -0.93 -14.71
CA PRO A 286 2.85 0.37 -14.93
C PRO A 286 1.88 1.57 -14.90
N VAL A 287 0.56 1.33 -14.92
CA VAL A 287 -0.47 2.37 -15.05
C VAL A 287 -0.31 3.47 -13.99
N GLN A 288 -0.01 3.09 -12.75
CA GLN A 288 0.19 4.07 -11.68
C GLN A 288 1.40 4.99 -11.94
N ALA A 289 2.54 4.44 -12.39
CA ALA A 289 3.75 5.21 -12.69
C ALA A 289 3.58 6.07 -13.96
N LEU A 290 2.91 5.55 -14.99
CA LEU A 290 2.55 6.29 -16.19
C LEU A 290 1.65 7.49 -15.86
N ALA A 291 0.62 7.27 -15.05
CA ALA A 291 -0.27 8.34 -14.61
C ALA A 291 0.49 9.38 -13.78
N ALA A 292 1.42 8.96 -12.92
CA ALA A 292 2.27 9.88 -12.17
C ALA A 292 3.17 10.72 -13.07
N ALA A 293 3.74 10.15 -14.14
CA ALA A 293 4.51 10.90 -15.13
C ALA A 293 3.63 11.93 -15.88
N GLY A 294 2.43 11.52 -16.32
CA GLY A 294 1.47 12.42 -16.96
C GLY A 294 0.98 13.55 -16.05
N ALA A 295 0.75 13.24 -14.77
CA ALA A 295 0.31 14.21 -13.77
C ALA A 295 1.44 15.16 -13.39
N ALA A 296 2.68 14.67 -13.21
CA ALA A 296 3.86 15.52 -13.03
C ALA A 296 4.02 16.50 -14.20
N TRP A 297 3.75 16.06 -15.43
CA TRP A 297 3.83 16.93 -16.59
C TRP A 297 2.72 17.98 -16.64
N SER A 298 1.47 17.59 -16.43
CA SER A 298 0.30 18.43 -16.74
C SER A 298 -0.34 19.11 -15.53
N GLY A 299 -0.09 18.61 -14.33
CA GLY A 299 -0.85 18.94 -13.13
C GLY A 299 -2.26 18.36 -13.10
N GLN A 300 -2.65 17.50 -14.06
CA GLN A 300 -4.00 16.97 -14.19
C GLN A 300 -4.03 15.46 -13.88
N GLU A 301 -4.61 15.06 -12.76
CA GLU A 301 -4.66 13.67 -12.30
C GLU A 301 -5.58 12.82 -13.19
N THR A 302 -6.80 13.30 -13.43
CA THR A 302 -7.84 12.58 -14.21
C THR A 302 -7.36 12.24 -15.63
N ALA A 303 -6.89 13.24 -16.38
CA ALA A 303 -6.41 13.05 -17.75
C ALA A 303 -5.17 12.14 -17.80
N ALA A 304 -4.28 12.23 -16.81
CA ALA A 304 -3.11 11.37 -16.74
C ALA A 304 -3.46 9.90 -16.48
N LEU A 305 -4.44 9.63 -15.62
CA LEU A 305 -4.95 8.29 -15.34
C LEU A 305 -5.56 7.63 -16.59
N GLU A 306 -6.40 8.37 -17.31
CA GLU A 306 -7.04 7.88 -18.53
C GLU A 306 -6.02 7.64 -19.65
N ALA A 307 -5.03 8.53 -19.80
CA ALA A 307 -3.95 8.38 -20.78
C ALA A 307 -3.05 7.19 -20.45
N ALA A 308 -2.72 6.98 -19.18
CA ALA A 308 -1.93 5.85 -18.72
C ALA A 308 -2.62 4.51 -19.04
N LEU A 309 -3.93 4.42 -18.78
CA LEU A 309 -4.69 3.22 -19.11
C LEU A 309 -4.78 2.99 -20.62
N ALA A 310 -5.03 4.04 -21.41
CA ALA A 310 -5.09 3.94 -22.86
C ALA A 310 -3.77 3.45 -23.46
N LEU A 311 -2.64 3.96 -22.97
CA LEU A 311 -1.31 3.50 -23.39
C LEU A 311 -1.09 2.03 -23.01
N HIS A 312 -1.32 1.68 -21.75
CA HIS A 312 -1.05 0.33 -21.26
C HIS A 312 -1.95 -0.74 -21.91
N ARG A 313 -3.24 -0.42 -22.09
CA ARG A 313 -4.23 -1.37 -22.61
C ARG A 313 -4.21 -1.45 -24.14
N ASP A 314 -4.16 -0.29 -24.80
CA ASP A 314 -4.43 -0.18 -26.23
C ASP A 314 -3.19 0.23 -27.05
N GLY A 315 -2.08 0.56 -26.40
CA GLY A 315 -0.90 1.16 -27.04
C GLY A 315 -1.16 2.60 -27.53
N GLU A 316 -2.25 3.22 -27.08
CA GLU A 316 -2.69 4.52 -27.58
C GLU A 316 -2.11 5.66 -26.73
N LEU A 317 -1.22 6.45 -27.33
CA LEU A 317 -0.66 7.63 -26.69
C LEU A 317 -1.64 8.81 -26.72
N ARG A 318 -2.08 9.26 -25.54
CA ARG A 318 -3.01 10.39 -25.37
C ARG A 318 -2.39 11.51 -24.53
N PRO A 319 -2.87 12.77 -24.62
CA PRO A 319 -2.54 13.81 -23.65
C PRO A 319 -2.89 13.36 -22.22
N PRO A 320 -2.07 13.67 -21.20
CA PRO A 320 -0.86 14.50 -21.27
C PRO A 320 0.41 13.75 -21.69
N LEU A 321 0.37 12.41 -21.83
CA LEU A 321 1.55 11.61 -22.17
C LEU A 321 2.09 11.91 -23.59
N THR A 322 1.22 12.25 -24.55
CA THR A 322 1.65 12.68 -25.88
C THR A 322 2.35 14.04 -25.89
N ASP A 323 2.17 14.86 -24.85
CA ASP A 323 2.74 16.20 -24.75
C ASP A 323 4.12 16.20 -24.11
N LEU A 324 4.58 15.04 -23.62
CA LEU A 324 5.90 14.86 -23.05
C LEU A 324 6.97 15.22 -24.10
N LYS A 325 7.74 16.26 -23.80
CA LYS A 325 9.01 16.56 -24.49
C LYS A 325 10.08 15.53 -24.09
N PRO A 326 11.29 15.55 -24.66
CA PRO A 326 12.39 14.79 -24.10
C PRO A 326 12.56 15.07 -22.60
N VAL A 327 12.37 14.03 -21.79
CA VAL A 327 12.39 14.10 -20.33
C VAL A 327 13.30 13.05 -19.71
N THR A 328 13.82 13.32 -18.52
CA THR A 328 14.40 12.31 -17.64
C THR A 328 13.39 12.00 -16.53
N LEU A 329 13.01 10.73 -16.40
CA LEU A 329 12.13 10.25 -15.35
C LEU A 329 12.97 9.71 -14.19
N HIS A 330 12.95 10.45 -13.08
CA HIS A 330 13.59 10.08 -11.81
C HIS A 330 12.55 9.42 -10.91
N VAL A 331 12.81 8.19 -10.45
CA VAL A 331 11.87 7.45 -9.60
C VAL A 331 12.54 7.06 -8.30
N PHE A 332 11.93 7.48 -7.19
CA PHE A 332 12.39 7.24 -5.82
C PHE A 332 11.47 6.20 -5.18
N GLU A 333 12.01 5.02 -4.88
CA GLU A 333 11.23 3.84 -4.47
C GLU A 333 12.09 2.94 -3.56
N ASP A 334 11.48 2.29 -2.57
CA ASP A 334 12.18 1.37 -1.66
C ASP A 334 12.02 -0.12 -2.04
N THR A 335 11.13 -0.44 -2.97
CA THR A 335 10.87 -1.80 -3.46
C THR A 335 11.28 -2.03 -4.91
N THR A 336 11.75 -3.24 -5.21
CA THR A 336 12.08 -3.64 -6.60
C THR A 336 10.82 -3.69 -7.48
N GLY A 337 9.69 -4.13 -6.93
CA GLY A 337 8.42 -4.21 -7.64
C GLY A 337 7.89 -2.84 -8.09
N GLY A 338 8.05 -1.80 -7.27
CA GLY A 338 7.71 -0.44 -7.67
C GLY A 338 8.60 0.08 -8.80
N LEU A 339 9.91 -0.19 -8.74
CA LEU A 339 10.83 0.18 -9.82
C LEU A 339 10.56 -0.61 -11.12
N GLU A 340 10.17 -1.89 -11.03
CA GLU A 340 9.73 -2.69 -12.20
C GLU A 340 8.51 -2.09 -12.88
N ALA A 341 7.52 -1.69 -12.10
CA ALA A 341 6.33 -1.04 -12.64
C ALA A 341 6.68 0.25 -13.38
N ALA A 342 7.54 1.09 -12.80
CA ALA A 342 7.97 2.34 -13.43
C ALA A 342 8.84 2.12 -14.68
N GLU A 343 9.79 1.18 -14.63
CA GLU A 343 10.66 0.80 -15.75
C GLU A 343 9.82 0.31 -16.94
N ARG A 344 8.84 -0.56 -16.71
CA ARG A 344 7.88 -0.99 -17.75
C ARG A 344 7.08 0.18 -18.33
N GLY A 345 6.67 1.13 -17.51
CA GLY A 345 6.00 2.35 -17.99
C GLY A 345 6.90 3.18 -18.92
N VAL A 346 8.20 3.28 -18.61
CA VAL A 346 9.18 3.94 -19.50
C VAL A 346 9.34 3.18 -20.81
N GLU A 347 9.38 1.85 -20.77
CA GLU A 347 9.42 1.02 -21.99
C GLU A 347 8.18 1.23 -22.87
N GLU A 348 6.99 1.28 -22.27
CA GLU A 348 5.74 1.56 -22.99
C GLU A 348 5.75 2.97 -23.63
N LEU A 349 6.21 3.98 -22.90
CA LEU A 349 6.37 5.34 -23.45
C LEU A 349 7.36 5.39 -24.62
N ARG A 350 8.51 4.70 -24.50
CA ARG A 350 9.51 4.62 -25.57
C ARG A 350 8.97 3.88 -26.79
N ALA A 351 8.26 2.79 -26.59
CA ALA A 351 7.60 2.04 -27.66
C ALA A 351 6.57 2.89 -28.40
N ALA A 352 5.89 3.80 -27.70
CA ALA A 352 4.97 4.78 -28.27
C ALA A 352 5.66 6.03 -28.88
N GLY A 353 7.00 6.06 -28.91
CA GLY A 353 7.78 7.12 -29.56
C GLY A 353 8.15 8.31 -28.66
N VAL A 354 7.89 8.24 -27.36
CA VAL A 354 8.30 9.29 -26.40
C VAL A 354 9.78 9.12 -26.04
N THR A 355 10.54 10.23 -26.09
CA THR A 355 11.95 10.23 -25.66
C THR A 355 12.02 10.38 -24.15
N VAL A 356 12.25 9.28 -23.44
CA VAL A 356 12.35 9.24 -21.97
C VAL A 356 13.68 8.62 -21.55
N GLU A 357 14.46 9.33 -20.74
CA GLU A 357 15.59 8.78 -20.00
C GLU A 357 15.10 8.22 -18.65
N TRP A 358 15.65 7.09 -18.23
CA TRP A 358 15.25 6.38 -17.01
C TRP A 358 16.32 6.54 -15.94
N GLN A 359 15.94 6.98 -14.74
CA GLN A 359 16.86 7.14 -13.63
C GLN A 359 16.23 6.65 -12.30
N PRO A 360 16.51 5.40 -11.88
CA PRO A 360 16.00 4.86 -10.61
C PRO A 360 16.86 5.29 -9.42
N TYR A 361 16.21 5.44 -8.26
CA TYR A 361 16.81 5.72 -6.96
C TYR A 361 16.19 4.77 -5.92
N GLY A 362 16.92 3.70 -5.57
CA GLY A 362 16.49 2.76 -4.55
C GLY A 362 16.72 3.33 -3.14
N ILE A 363 15.67 3.59 -2.37
CA ILE A 363 15.80 4.10 -1.00
C ILE A 363 15.82 2.92 -0.02
N THR A 364 16.99 2.62 0.52
CA THR A 364 17.19 1.50 1.44
C THR A 364 18.47 1.70 2.23
N PRO A 365 18.54 1.25 3.49
CA PRO A 365 19.82 1.09 4.18
C PRO A 365 20.81 0.29 3.33
N ALA A 366 22.11 0.56 3.49
CA ALA A 366 23.18 -0.02 2.66
C ALA A 366 23.25 -1.56 2.72
N ASP A 367 22.84 -2.13 3.85
CA ASP A 367 22.86 -3.57 4.10
C ASP A 367 21.44 -4.09 4.30
N GLY A 368 21.12 -5.24 3.69
CA GLY A 368 19.87 -5.95 3.89
C GLY A 368 19.26 -6.56 2.62
N PRO A 369 18.14 -7.30 2.75
CA PRO A 369 17.50 -7.98 1.62
C PRO A 369 17.06 -7.03 0.50
N LYS A 370 16.52 -5.84 0.84
CA LYS A 370 16.10 -4.82 -0.15
C LYS A 370 17.30 -4.28 -0.94
N ALA A 371 18.40 -3.91 -0.25
CA ALA A 371 19.62 -3.45 -0.90
C ALA A 371 20.24 -4.51 -1.82
N ALA A 372 20.30 -5.77 -1.38
CA ALA A 372 20.79 -6.88 -2.19
C ALA A 372 19.93 -7.10 -3.45
N ALA A 373 18.60 -7.02 -3.33
CA ALA A 373 17.68 -7.14 -4.45
C ALA A 373 17.82 -5.99 -5.46
N MET A 374 17.98 -4.75 -4.99
CA MET A 374 18.25 -3.58 -5.84
C MET A 374 19.60 -3.69 -6.57
N ALA A 375 20.66 -4.08 -5.85
CA ALA A 375 21.99 -4.25 -6.40
C ALA A 375 22.04 -5.34 -7.48
N ALA A 376 21.29 -6.44 -7.29
CA ALA A 376 21.17 -7.51 -8.29
C ALA A 376 20.56 -7.02 -9.63
N ARG A 377 19.83 -5.91 -9.61
CA ARG A 377 19.26 -5.24 -10.79
C ARG A 377 20.06 -4.04 -11.28
N GLY A 378 21.21 -3.75 -10.67
CA GLY A 378 22.03 -2.60 -11.02
C GLY A 378 21.40 -1.25 -10.65
N VAL A 379 20.43 -1.23 -9.74
CA VAL A 379 19.80 0.00 -9.24
C VAL A 379 20.71 0.65 -8.19
N PRO A 380 21.07 1.95 -8.34
CA PRO A 380 21.77 2.67 -7.29
C PRO A 380 20.92 2.80 -6.02
N THR A 381 21.51 2.46 -4.88
CA THR A 381 20.86 2.54 -3.57
C THR A 381 21.34 3.73 -2.77
N TYR A 382 20.42 4.37 -2.05
CA TYR A 382 20.67 5.53 -1.19
C TYR A 382 20.10 5.26 0.20
N PRO A 383 20.84 5.58 1.28
CA PRO A 383 20.38 5.37 2.65
C PRO A 383 19.24 6.31 3.06
N SER A 384 18.99 7.37 2.29
CA SER A 384 17.87 8.29 2.51
C SER A 384 17.38 8.93 1.22
N VAL A 385 16.09 9.30 1.19
CA VAL A 385 15.51 10.09 0.10
C VAL A 385 16.21 11.44 -0.08
N ASN A 386 16.75 12.02 1.01
CA ASN A 386 17.42 13.32 0.97
C ASN A 386 18.69 13.28 0.11
N GLU A 387 19.51 12.25 0.27
CA GLU A 387 20.73 12.07 -0.52
C GLU A 387 20.42 11.78 -2.00
N ALA A 388 19.43 10.93 -2.23
CA ALA A 388 18.95 10.61 -3.58
C ALA A 388 18.47 11.86 -4.33
N VAL A 389 17.63 12.69 -3.67
CA VAL A 389 17.11 13.93 -4.27
C VAL A 389 18.22 14.91 -4.59
N LEU A 390 19.19 15.11 -3.68
CA LEU A 390 20.30 16.02 -3.94
C LEU A 390 21.12 15.55 -5.15
N THR A 391 21.38 14.24 -5.25
CA THR A 391 22.06 13.65 -6.40
C THR A 391 21.27 13.85 -7.70
N ALA A 392 19.94 13.65 -7.67
CA ALA A 392 19.06 13.87 -8.81
C ALA A 392 19.05 15.33 -9.27
N LEU A 393 19.01 16.28 -8.33
CA LEU A 393 19.05 17.72 -8.64
C LEU A 393 20.40 18.14 -9.22
N GLU A 394 21.51 17.58 -8.76
CA GLU A 394 22.84 17.82 -9.32
C GLU A 394 22.97 17.30 -10.75
N ALA A 395 22.46 16.10 -11.03
CA ALA A 395 22.38 15.56 -12.38
C ALA A 395 21.57 16.48 -13.31
N ALA A 396 20.41 16.94 -12.84
CA ALA A 396 19.55 17.87 -13.58
C ALA A 396 20.24 19.22 -13.89
N ARG A 397 21.09 19.73 -12.97
CA ARG A 397 21.84 20.98 -13.18
C ARG A 397 22.97 20.82 -14.18
N SER A 398 23.70 19.71 -14.11
CA SER A 398 24.86 19.45 -14.96
C SER A 398 24.47 19.37 -16.44
N MET A 399 23.30 18.81 -16.74
CA MET A 399 22.76 18.74 -18.10
C MET A 399 22.35 20.12 -18.67
N LEU A 400 21.82 21.02 -17.83
CA LEU A 400 21.49 22.39 -18.24
C LEU A 400 22.74 23.20 -18.63
N ILE A 401 23.83 23.05 -17.86
CA ILE A 401 25.08 23.80 -18.10
C ILE A 401 25.79 23.31 -19.38
N CYS A 402 25.77 22.01 -19.66
CA CYS A 402 26.36 21.46 -20.87
C CYS A 402 25.54 21.79 -22.13
N GLY A 403 24.20 21.84 -22.02
CA GLY A 403 23.33 22.22 -23.13
C GLY A 403 23.36 23.70 -23.51
N ALA A 404 23.72 24.59 -22.58
CA ALA A 404 23.86 26.04 -22.84
C ALA A 404 25.21 26.44 -23.47
N LYS A 405 26.15 25.49 -23.62
CA LYS A 405 27.49 25.71 -24.20
C LYS A 405 27.63 25.16 -25.63
N GLN A 406 26.55 24.64 -26.21
CA GLN A 406 26.44 24.25 -27.62
C GLN A 406 25.46 25.19 -28.30
#